data_AF-A0A5B2X685-F1
#
_entry.id   AF-A0A5B2X685-F1
#
_cell.length_a   1.000
_cell.length_b   1.000
_cell.length_c   1.000
_cell.angle_alpha   90.00
_cell.angle_beta   90.00
_cell.angle_gamma   90.00
#
_symmetry.space_group_name_H-M   'P 1'
#
loop_
_entity.id
_entity.type
_entity.pdbx_description
1 polymer ?
#
loop_
_entity_poly.entity_id
_entity_poly.type
_entity_poly.pdbx_seq_one_letter_code
_entity_poly.pdbx_strand_id
1 'polypeptide(L)'
;MVVKRMKPAQAMRLVHKAARRVGLNVVELRGRGKGSHRIYALVDSEGAEVGRFGLTSHARELSWAVLRNLEDGLARLFGEKWMEES
;
A
#
# COMPACT_ATOMS: atom_id res chain seq x y z
N MET A 1 15.06 -6.77 -2.85
CA MET A 1 14.16 -5.94 -3.67
C MET A 1 14.87 -5.50 -4.95
N VAL A 2 14.50 -6.08 -6.10
CA VAL A 2 14.89 -5.56 -7.42
C VAL A 2 14.20 -4.22 -7.62
N VAL A 3 14.92 -3.18 -8.08
CA VAL A 3 14.35 -1.85 -8.36
C VAL A 3 13.37 -1.97 -9.52
N LYS A 4 12.14 -2.39 -9.21
CA LYS A 4 11.09 -2.60 -10.19
C LYS A 4 10.38 -1.26 -10.36
N ARG A 5 10.50 -0.69 -11.55
CA ARG A 5 9.69 0.44 -12.01
C ARG A 5 8.21 0.07 -11.86
N MET A 6 7.59 0.46 -10.76
CA MET A 6 6.23 0.04 -10.40
C MET A 6 5.29 1.23 -10.44
N LYS A 7 4.19 1.07 -11.17
CA LYS A 7 3.12 2.09 -11.22
C LYS A 7 2.29 2.01 -9.93
N PRO A 8 1.67 3.12 -9.48
CA PRO A 8 0.81 3.11 -8.29
C PRO A 8 -0.31 2.07 -8.35
N ALA A 9 -0.91 1.85 -9.53
CA ALA A 9 -1.93 0.82 -9.70
C ALA A 9 -1.40 -0.60 -9.41
N GLN A 10 -0.14 -0.89 -9.75
CA GLN A 10 0.48 -2.19 -9.45
C GLN A 10 0.79 -2.32 -7.96
N ALA A 11 1.32 -1.27 -7.32
CA ALA A 11 1.54 -1.24 -5.88
C ALA A 11 0.21 -1.46 -5.12
N MET A 12 -0.85 -0.76 -5.53
CA MET A 12 -2.18 -0.92 -4.95
C MET A 12 -2.70 -2.35 -5.10
N ARG A 13 -2.51 -2.98 -6.27
CA ARG A 13 -2.89 -4.38 -6.48
C ARG A 13 -2.16 -5.34 -5.53
N LEU A 14 -0.86 -5.12 -5.29
CA LEU A 14 -0.09 -5.90 -4.32
C LEU A 14 -0.61 -5.70 -2.90
N VAL A 15 -0.90 -4.45 -2.51
CA VAL A 15 -1.49 -4.15 -1.20
C VAL A 15 -2.82 -4.88 -1.02
N HIS A 16 -3.73 -4.81 -2.00
CA HIS A 16 -5.00 -5.54 -1.92
C HIS A 16 -4.81 -7.06 -1.81
N LYS A 17 -3.84 -7.61 -2.55
CA LYS A 17 -3.54 -9.06 -2.48
C LYS A 17 -3.01 -9.45 -1.10
N ALA A 18 -2.07 -8.68 -0.56
CA ALA A 18 -1.50 -8.91 0.76
C ALA A 18 -2.55 -8.74 1.86
N ALA A 19 -3.33 -7.67 1.82
CA ALA A 19 -4.44 -7.42 2.74
C ALA A 19 -5.43 -8.58 2.76
N ARG A 20 -5.85 -9.06 1.58
CA ARG A 20 -6.78 -10.20 1.47
C ARG A 20 -6.21 -11.50 2.07
N ARG A 21 -4.90 -11.74 1.97
CA ARG A 21 -4.26 -12.93 2.58
C ARG A 21 -4.34 -12.93 4.10
N VAL A 22 -4.32 -11.75 4.72
CA VAL A 22 -4.37 -11.57 6.18
C VAL A 22 -5.76 -11.15 6.68
N GLY A 23 -6.80 -11.21 5.83
CA GLY A 23 -8.18 -10.89 6.21
C GLY A 23 -8.47 -9.39 6.39
N LEU A 24 -7.62 -8.52 5.86
CA LEU A 24 -7.79 -7.07 5.92
C LEU A 24 -8.41 -6.50 4.65
N ASN A 25 -9.10 -5.37 4.79
CA ASN A 25 -9.65 -4.59 3.69
C ASN A 25 -8.89 -3.28 3.54
N VAL A 26 -8.80 -2.78 2.31
CA VAL A 26 -8.19 -1.49 2.00
C VAL A 26 -9.31 -0.48 1.71
N VAL A 27 -9.32 0.63 2.43
CA VAL A 27 -10.31 1.71 2.25
C VAL A 27 -9.60 3.03 1.98
N GLU A 28 -10.11 3.83 1.03
CA GLU A 28 -9.59 5.17 0.79
C GLU A 28 -10.18 6.16 1.80
N LEU A 29 -9.31 6.88 2.51
CA LEU A 29 -9.72 7.96 3.40
C LEU A 29 -9.97 9.23 2.58
N ARG A 30 -11.17 9.36 2.03
CA ARG A 30 -11.57 10.52 1.21
C ARG A 30 -11.38 11.83 1.97
N GLY A 31 -10.87 12.85 1.29
CA GLY A 31 -10.56 14.16 1.88
C GLY A 31 -9.26 14.19 2.71
N ARG A 32 -8.56 13.05 2.87
CA ARG A 32 -7.22 12.98 3.45
C ARG A 32 -6.19 12.80 2.34
N GLY A 33 -5.26 13.75 2.22
CA GLY A 33 -4.23 13.77 1.18
C GLY A 33 -4.04 15.16 0.59
N LYS A 34 -2.82 15.46 0.09
CA LYS A 34 -2.48 16.75 -0.52
C LYS A 34 -2.16 16.54 -2.00
N GLY A 35 -2.87 17.25 -2.88
CA GLY A 35 -2.67 17.17 -4.33
C GLY A 35 -2.91 15.76 -4.85
N SER A 36 -1.90 15.17 -5.49
CA SER A 36 -1.96 13.81 -6.04
C SER A 36 -1.73 12.70 -5.00
N HIS A 37 -1.56 13.00 -3.71
CA HIS A 37 -1.41 11.95 -2.69
C HIS A 37 -2.77 11.55 -2.14
N ARG A 38 -3.08 10.26 -2.20
CA ARG A 38 -4.25 9.64 -1.56
C ARG A 38 -3.78 8.87 -0.33
N ILE A 39 -4.63 8.86 0.69
CA ILE A 39 -4.38 8.11 1.93
C ILE A 39 -5.35 6.94 1.99
N TYR A 40 -4.82 5.77 2.34
CA TYR A 40 -5.56 4.53 2.47
C TYR A 40 -5.38 3.97 3.87
N ALA A 41 -6.44 3.40 4.42
CA ALA A 41 -6.41 2.63 5.66
C ALA A 41 -6.57 1.15 5.36
N LEU A 42 -5.89 0.34 6.17
CA LEU A 42 -6.14 -1.09 6.30
C LEU A 42 -7.06 -1.28 7.49
N VAL A 43 -8.19 -1.93 7.26
CA VAL A 43 -9.20 -2.20 8.29
C VAL A 43 -9.43 -3.70 8.45
N ASP A 44 -9.70 -4.12 9.67
CA ASP A 44 -10.10 -5.50 9.96
C ASP A 44 -11.57 -5.77 9.57
N SER A 45 -12.09 -6.94 9.95
CA SER A 45 -13.47 -7.35 9.68
C SER A 45 -14.51 -6.51 10.42
N GLU A 46 -14.13 -5.87 11.52
CA GLU A 46 -15.00 -4.99 12.32
C GLU A 46 -14.93 -3.53 11.82
N GLY A 47 -14.04 -3.25 10.86
CA GLY A 47 -13.82 -1.92 10.31
C GLY A 47 -12.85 -1.06 11.12
N ALA A 48 -12.13 -1.63 12.09
CA ALA A 48 -11.15 -0.91 12.87
C ALA A 48 -9.85 -0.72 12.05
N GLU A 49 -9.29 0.49 12.08
CA GLU A 49 -8.04 0.81 11.38
C GLU A 49 -6.85 0.13 12.09
N VAL A 50 -6.19 -0.78 11.38
CA VAL A 50 -4.99 -1.49 11.85
C VAL A 50 -3.71 -1.00 11.17
N GLY A 51 -3.84 -0.19 10.12
CA GLY A 51 -2.72 0.39 9.41
C GLY A 51 -3.13 1.49 8.43
N ARG A 52 -2.16 2.27 7.98
CA ARG A 52 -2.39 3.38 7.04
C ARG A 52 -1.18 3.58 6.15
N PHE A 53 -1.42 3.92 4.90
CA PHE A 53 -0.37 4.26 3.95
C PHE A 53 -0.82 5.36 2.98
N GLY A 54 0.15 6.07 2.42
CA GLY A 54 -0.08 7.03 1.35
C GLY A 54 0.38 6.48 0.01
N LEU A 55 -0.38 6.78 -1.05
CA LEU A 55 0.04 6.46 -2.42
C LEU A 55 -0.30 7.62 -3.36
N THR A 56 0.60 7.89 -4.30
CA THR A 56 0.36 8.90 -5.34
C THR A 56 -0.65 8.38 -6.37
N SER A 57 -1.60 9.20 -6.79
CA SER A 57 -2.60 8.89 -7.82
C SER A 57 -2.15 9.26 -9.25
N HIS A 58 -0.91 9.74 -9.44
CA HIS A 58 -0.41 10.04 -10.78
C HIS A 58 0.03 8.78 -11.51
N ALA A 59 -0.05 8.77 -12.85
CA ALA A 59 0.31 7.60 -13.65
C ALA A 59 1.82 7.31 -13.76
N ARG A 60 2.67 8.17 -13.18
CA ARG A 60 4.14 7.99 -13.18
C ARG A 60 4.56 6.88 -12.22
N GLU A 61 5.70 6.28 -12.54
CA GLU A 61 6.34 5.25 -11.72
C GLU A 61 6.67 5.79 -10.32
N LEU A 62 6.53 4.93 -9.32
CA LEU A 62 6.90 5.23 -7.94
C LEU A 62 8.42 5.23 -7.80
N SER A 63 8.95 6.17 -7.03
CA SER A 63 10.36 6.16 -6.70
C SER A 63 10.69 4.98 -5.79
N TRP A 64 11.94 4.54 -5.82
CA TRP A 64 12.43 3.49 -4.93
C TRP A 64 12.15 3.78 -3.46
N ALA A 65 12.31 5.03 -3.01
CA ALA A 65 12.03 5.43 -1.64
C ALA A 65 10.55 5.26 -1.26
N VAL A 66 9.62 5.55 -2.19
CA VAL A 66 8.19 5.35 -1.93
C VAL A 66 7.85 3.86 -1.84
N LEU A 67 8.41 3.04 -2.73
CA LEU A 67 8.20 1.59 -2.70
C LEU A 67 8.77 0.98 -1.41
N ARG A 68 9.97 1.36 -1.02
CA ARG A 68 10.61 0.90 0.22
C ARG A 68 9.81 1.31 1.46
N ASN A 69 9.41 2.59 1.54
CA ASN A 69 8.61 3.07 2.67
C ASN A 69 7.25 2.37 2.75
N LEU A 70 6.65 2.03 1.61
CA LEU A 70 5.41 1.25 1.57
C LEU A 70 5.64 -0.18 2.05
N GLU A 71 6.70 -0.83 1.60
CA GLU A 71 7.06 -2.19 2.00
C GLU A 71 7.32 -2.26 3.51
N ASP A 72 8.24 -1.43 4.02
CA ASP A 72 8.64 -1.39 5.42
C ASP A 72 7.46 -0.99 6.33
N GLY A 73 6.65 -0.02 5.90
CA GLY A 73 5.50 0.47 6.67
C GLY A 73 4.39 -0.57 6.86
N LEU A 74 4.25 -1.50 5.92
CA LEU A 74 3.23 -2.56 5.98
C LEU A 74 3.81 -3.93 6.36
N ALA A 75 5.13 -4.05 6.52
CA ALA A 75 5.80 -5.31 6.87
C ALA A 75 5.30 -5.89 8.20
N ARG A 76 4.93 -5.05 9.17
CA ARG A 76 4.35 -5.50 10.44
C ARG A 76 3.00 -6.23 10.26
N LEU A 77 2.25 -5.89 9.21
CA LEU A 77 0.94 -6.48 8.91
C LEU A 77 1.03 -7.64 7.94
N PHE A 78 1.92 -7.55 6.93
CA PHE A 78 1.98 -8.50 5.82
C PHE A 78 3.19 -9.43 5.85
N GLY A 79 4.13 -9.23 6.78
CA GLY A 79 5.42 -9.90 6.82
C GLY A 79 6.48 -9.18 5.98
N GLU A 80 7.74 -9.55 6.18
CA GLU A 80 8.86 -9.02 5.38
C GLU A 80 8.71 -9.43 3.91
N LYS A 81 9.21 -8.58 3.00
CA LYS A 81 9.26 -8.85 1.54
C LYS A 81 7.90 -9.16 0.90
N TRP A 82 6.79 -8.69 1.48
CA TRP A 82 5.44 -8.95 0.97
C TRP A 82 5.20 -8.36 -0.43
N MET A 83 6.00 -7.38 -0.87
CA MET A 83 5.97 -6.81 -2.22
C MET A 83 6.80 -7.63 -3.23
N GLU A 84 7.65 -8.54 -2.77
CA GLU A 84 8.37 -9.48 -3.61
C GLU A 84 7.43 -10.65 -3.96
N GLU A 85 6.67 -10.50 -5.05
CA GLU A 85 6.02 -11.67 -5.66
C GLU A 85 7.08 -12.52 -6.39
N SER A 86 7.26 -13.73 -5.84
CA SER A 86 7.92 -14.89 -6.44
C SER A 86 7.30 -15.32 -7.77
#